data_AF-A0A2N9XLE9-F1
#
_entry.id   AF-A0A2N9XLE9-F1
#
_cell.length_a   1.000
_cell.length_b   1.000
_cell.length_c   1.000
_cell.angle_alpha   90.00
_cell.angle_beta   90.00
_cell.angle_gamma   90.00
#
_symmetry.space_group_name_H-M   'P 1'
#
loop_
_entity.id
_entity.type
_entity.pdbx_description
1 polymer ?
#
loop_
_entity_poly.entity_id
_entity_poly.type
_entity_poly.pdbx_seq_one_letter_code
_entity_poly.pdbx_strand_id
1 'polypeptide(L)'
;MKNLLFLLVIFPSLSFAANCVNPENSDETWICLNKQTKTTETQLASAYQKALRGLDVEDKKNLIAAQRLWVRYKEADCNFISTNIGKADRALGQAYGRQCANERAIQRTNELNSMFK
;
A
#
# COMPACT_ATOMS: atom_id res chain seq x y z
N MET A 1 -33.94 -34.18 8.54
CA MET A 1 -32.96 -33.38 9.29
C MET A 1 -31.58 -33.69 8.72
N LYS A 2 -31.10 -32.89 7.76
CA LYS A 2 -29.78 -33.07 7.15
C LYS A 2 -29.02 -31.77 7.38
N ASN A 3 -28.17 -31.76 8.40
CA ASN A 3 -27.36 -30.61 8.78
C ASN A 3 -26.37 -30.30 7.65
N LEU A 4 -26.61 -29.20 6.96
CA LEU A 4 -25.73 -28.65 5.95
C LEU A 4 -24.64 -27.83 6.66
N LEU A 5 -23.50 -28.46 6.96
CA LEU A 5 -22.30 -27.79 7.44
C LEU A 5 -21.70 -26.98 6.28
N PHE A 6 -21.97 -25.68 6.25
CA PHE A 6 -21.35 -24.73 5.33
C PHE A 6 -19.99 -24.31 5.91
N LEU A 7 -18.91 -24.97 5.46
CA LEU A 7 -17.53 -24.55 5.74
C LEU A 7 -17.23 -23.27 4.95
N LEU A 8 -17.32 -22.12 5.62
CA LEU A 8 -16.99 -20.80 5.08
C LEU A 8 -15.46 -20.66 5.08
N VAL A 9 -14.82 -21.07 3.98
CA VAL A 9 -13.39 -20.84 3.76
C VAL A 9 -13.20 -19.35 3.49
N ILE A 10 -12.81 -18.61 4.52
CA ILE A 10 -12.37 -17.21 4.39
C ILE A 10 -11.00 -17.27 3.72
N PHE A 11 -10.95 -17.28 2.39
CA PHE A 11 -9.70 -17.10 1.66
C PHE A 11 -9.25 -15.65 1.88
N PRO A 12 -8.16 -15.37 2.63
CA PRO A 12 -7.60 -14.03 2.64
C PRO A 12 -7.17 -13.73 1.21
N SER A 13 -7.70 -12.67 0.61
CA SER A 13 -7.19 -12.14 -0.65
C SER A 13 -5.77 -11.64 -0.40
N LEU A 14 -4.80 -12.52 -0.60
CA LEU A 14 -3.39 -12.18 -0.64
C LEU A 14 -3.15 -11.34 -1.89
N SER A 15 -3.32 -10.03 -1.77
CA SER A 15 -2.81 -9.07 -2.74
C SER A 15 -1.29 -9.01 -2.57
N PHE A 16 -0.56 -9.88 -3.25
CA PHE A 16 0.88 -9.74 -3.36
C PHE A 16 1.19 -8.59 -4.31
N ALA A 17 1.77 -7.52 -3.79
CA ALA A 17 2.44 -6.53 -4.62
C ALA A 17 3.57 -7.22 -5.39
N ALA A 18 3.76 -6.87 -6.67
CA ALA A 18 4.93 -7.32 -7.42
C ALA A 18 6.21 -6.88 -6.67
N ASN A 19 7.12 -7.83 -6.42
CA ASN A 19 8.40 -7.52 -5.81
C ASN A 19 9.34 -6.95 -6.88
N CYS A 20 9.63 -5.66 -6.79
CA CYS A 20 10.46 -4.95 -7.76
C CYS A 20 11.94 -4.94 -7.38
N VAL A 21 12.29 -5.26 -6.12
CA VAL A 21 13.69 -5.26 -5.70
C VAL A 21 14.37 -6.55 -6.15
N ASN A 22 15.26 -6.42 -7.13
CA ASN A 22 16.20 -7.47 -7.55
C ASN A 22 17.63 -7.05 -7.13
N PRO A 23 18.23 -7.71 -6.12
CA PRO A 23 19.58 -7.38 -5.65
C PRO A 23 20.67 -7.52 -6.73
N GLU A 24 20.43 -8.32 -7.77
CA GLU A 24 21.40 -8.60 -8.84
C GLU A 24 21.34 -7.58 -9.99
N ASN A 25 20.25 -6.81 -10.11
CA ASN A 25 20.06 -5.85 -11.19
C ASN A 25 19.40 -4.55 -10.70
N SER A 26 20.22 -3.52 -10.48
CA SER A 26 19.76 -2.22 -10.00
C SER A 26 18.91 -1.46 -11.02
N ASP A 27 19.19 -1.61 -12.32
CA ASP A 27 18.48 -0.86 -13.37
C ASP A 27 17.05 -1.38 -13.54
N GLU A 28 16.89 -2.71 -13.58
CA GLU A 28 15.57 -3.35 -13.55
C GLU A 28 14.79 -2.98 -12.30
N THR A 29 15.46 -2.94 -11.14
CA THR A 29 14.85 -2.54 -9.87
C THR A 29 14.23 -1.14 -9.96
N TRP A 30 14.99 -0.15 -10.42
CA TRP A 30 14.48 1.22 -10.50
C TRP A 30 13.42 1.41 -11.58
N ILE A 31 13.54 0.74 -12.73
CA ILE A 31 12.52 0.76 -13.79
C ILE A 31 11.20 0.18 -13.26
N CYS A 32 11.25 -0.98 -12.60
CA CYS A 32 10.08 -1.62 -12.00
C CYS A 32 9.46 -0.71 -10.93
N LEU A 33 10.26 -0.21 -9.99
CA LEU A 33 9.80 0.64 -8.90
C LEU A 33 9.16 1.94 -9.41
N ASN A 34 9.73 2.59 -10.41
CA ASN A 34 9.15 3.80 -11.00
C ASN A 34 7.77 3.53 -11.60
N LYS A 35 7.64 2.44 -12.37
CA LYS A 35 6.37 2.03 -12.96
C LYS A 35 5.35 1.70 -11.87
N GLN A 36 5.74 0.90 -10.88
CA GLN A 36 4.87 0.50 -9.78
C GLN A 36 4.39 1.73 -8.99
N THR A 37 5.31 2.63 -8.61
CA THR A 37 4.98 3.85 -7.84
C THR A 37 3.93 4.70 -8.57
N LYS A 38 4.10 4.91 -9.87
CA LYS A 38 3.13 5.65 -10.68
C LYS A 38 1.75 5.00 -10.65
N THR A 39 1.70 3.68 -10.81
CA THR A 39 0.45 2.92 -10.78
C THR A 39 -0.22 2.96 -9.41
N THR A 40 0.53 2.69 -8.34
CA THR A 40 -0.02 2.58 -6.97
C THR A 40 -0.49 3.92 -6.43
N GLU A 41 0.25 5.01 -6.65
CA GLU A 41 -0.17 6.35 -6.24
C GLU A 41 -1.42 6.81 -7.00
N THR A 42 -1.53 6.49 -8.29
CA THR A 42 -2.74 6.76 -9.09
C THR A 42 -3.95 5.99 -8.54
N GLN A 43 -3.78 4.71 -8.21
CA GLN A 43 -4.84 3.87 -7.64
C GLN A 43 -5.28 4.37 -6.25
N LEU A 44 -4.32 4.74 -5.40
CA LEU A 44 -4.59 5.29 -4.07
C LEU A 44 -5.36 6.60 -4.15
N ALA A 45 -4.92 7.52 -5.01
CA ALA A 45 -5.61 8.80 -5.21
C ALA A 45 -7.05 8.59 -5.69
N SER A 46 -7.26 7.69 -6.66
CA SER A 46 -8.59 7.34 -7.16
C SER A 46 -9.49 6.76 -6.07
N ALA A 47 -9.00 5.78 -5.30
CA ALA A 47 -9.74 5.16 -4.21
C ALA A 47 -10.10 6.17 -3.11
N TYR A 48 -9.16 7.06 -2.76
CA TYR A 48 -9.38 8.13 -1.80
C TYR A 48 -10.44 9.13 -2.27
N GLN A 49 -10.41 9.57 -3.53
CA GLN A 49 -11.42 10.46 -4.09
C GLN A 49 -12.80 9.79 -4.20
N LYS A 50 -12.84 8.48 -4.47
CA LYS A 50 -14.10 7.71 -4.43
C LYS A 50 -14.66 7.67 -3.01
N ALA A 51 -13.82 7.33 -2.02
CA ALA A 51 -14.20 7.30 -0.61
C ALA A 51 -14.78 8.63 -0.14
N LEU A 52 -14.14 9.76 -0.47
CA LEU A 52 -14.62 11.08 -0.09
C LEU A 52 -15.99 11.44 -0.68
N ARG A 53 -16.33 10.98 -1.89
CA ARG A 53 -17.58 11.38 -2.56
C ARG A 53 -18.85 10.90 -1.84
N GLY A 54 -18.77 9.77 -1.14
CA GLY A 54 -19.92 9.17 -0.43
C GLY A 54 -20.17 9.71 0.98
N LEU A 55 -19.30 10.59 1.48
CA LEU A 55 -19.31 11.01 2.89
C LEU A 55 -19.98 12.37 3.09
N ASP A 56 -20.58 12.55 4.27
CA ASP A 56 -21.02 13.86 4.75
C ASP A 56 -19.82 14.77 5.10
N VAL A 57 -20.11 16.00 5.54
CA VAL A 57 -19.05 16.99 5.82
C VAL A 57 -18.14 16.56 6.96
N GLU A 58 -18.67 15.94 8.01
CA GLU A 58 -17.89 15.59 9.19
C GLU A 58 -17.05 14.34 8.95
N ASP A 59 -17.64 13.33 8.31
CA ASP A 59 -16.91 12.12 7.92
C ASP A 59 -15.82 12.41 6.89
N LYS A 60 -16.03 13.38 5.98
CA LYS A 60 -14.96 13.87 5.09
C LYS A 60 -13.78 14.41 5.87
N LYS A 61 -14.00 15.24 6.89
CA LYS A 61 -12.92 15.78 7.72
C LYS A 61 -12.18 14.66 8.44
N ASN A 62 -12.91 13.70 8.99
CA ASN A 62 -12.34 12.55 9.68
C ASN A 62 -11.48 11.70 8.75
N LEU A 63 -11.98 11.39 7.54
CA LEU A 63 -11.21 10.63 6.55
C LEU A 63 -9.97 11.39 6.06
N ILE A 64 -10.07 12.71 5.84
CA ILE A 64 -8.90 13.56 5.49
C ILE A 64 -7.84 13.51 6.59
N ALA A 65 -8.26 13.65 7.86
CA ALA A 65 -7.36 13.60 9.00
C ALA A 65 -6.68 12.23 9.12
N ALA A 66 -7.45 11.14 9.01
CA ALA A 66 -6.93 9.78 9.02
C ALA A 66 -5.94 9.52 7.87
N GLN A 67 -6.25 9.98 6.66
CA GLN A 67 -5.37 9.80 5.50
C GLN A 67 -4.05 10.55 5.67
N ARG A 68 -4.07 11.76 6.24
CA ARG A 68 -2.84 12.53 6.55
C ARG A 68 -1.96 11.83 7.58
N LEU A 69 -2.55 11.27 8.63
CA LEU A 69 -1.82 10.50 9.63
C LEU A 69 -1.23 9.22 9.03
N TRP A 70 -2.00 8.54 8.17
CA TRP A 70 -1.51 7.38 7.43
C TRP A 70 -0.31 7.71 6.54
N VAL A 71 -0.29 8.86 5.85
CA VAL A 71 0.88 9.28 5.05
C VAL A 71 2.12 9.42 5.94
N ARG A 72 2.00 10.07 7.09
CA ARG A 72 3.12 10.23 8.04
C ARG A 72 3.61 8.89 8.57
N TYR A 73 2.69 7.98 8.87
CA TYR A 73 3.03 6.61 9.25
C TYR A 73 3.79 5.90 8.13
N LYS A 74 3.28 5.92 6.88
CA LYS A 74 3.93 5.32 5.71
C LYS A 74 5.36 5.83 5.56
N GLU A 75 5.55 7.14 5.63
CA GLU A 75 6.86 7.77 5.49
C GLU A 75 7.83 7.34 6.60
N ALA A 76 7.39 7.35 7.87
CA ALA A 76 8.21 6.95 9.00
C ALA A 76 8.61 5.46 8.93
N ASP A 77 7.65 4.60 8.64
CA ASP A 77 7.84 3.15 8.54
C ASP A 77 8.78 2.78 7.39
N CYS A 78 8.55 3.33 6.20
CA CYS A 78 9.39 3.05 5.04
C CYS A 78 10.78 3.69 5.14
N ASN A 79 10.92 4.81 5.87
CA ASN A 79 12.23 5.37 6.20
C ASN A 79 13.00 4.46 7.16
N PHE A 80 12.34 3.83 8.14
CA PHE A 80 12.98 2.83 9.00
C PHE A 80 13.49 1.65 8.17
N ILE A 81 12.70 1.11 7.24
CA ILE A 81 13.14 0.02 6.34
C ILE A 81 14.35 0.45 5.50
N SER A 82 14.26 1.64 4.89
CA SER A 82 15.34 2.21 4.09
C SER A 82 16.64 2.36 4.87
N THR A 83 16.57 2.88 6.10
CA THR A 83 17.74 3.11 6.94
C THR A 83 18.28 1.82 7.57
N ASN A 84 17.42 0.87 7.92
CA ASN A 84 17.84 -0.41 8.51
C ASN A 84 18.63 -1.25 7.50
N ILE A 85 18.13 -1.37 6.27
CA ILE A 85 18.81 -2.07 5.17
C ILE A 85 19.97 -1.22 4.63
N GLY A 86 19.77 0.10 4.57
CA GLY A 86 20.74 1.10 4.13
C GLY A 86 22.05 1.15 4.90
N LYS A 87 22.10 0.56 6.10
CA LYS A 87 23.35 0.39 6.88
C LYS A 87 24.34 -0.53 6.17
N ALA A 88 23.86 -1.55 5.45
CA ALA A 88 24.69 -2.48 4.70
C ALA A 88 24.89 -2.02 3.25
N ASP A 89 23.82 -1.54 2.60
CA ASP A 89 23.86 -1.03 1.23
C ASP A 89 22.84 0.09 1.05
N ARG A 90 23.34 1.31 0.77
CA ARG A 90 22.52 2.52 0.61
C ARG A 90 21.57 2.46 -0.60
N ALA A 91 22.00 1.88 -1.72
CA ALA A 91 21.17 1.79 -2.92
C ALA A 91 20.04 0.78 -2.70
N LEU A 92 20.39 -0.37 -2.13
CA LEU A 92 19.43 -1.42 -1.78
C LEU A 92 18.43 -0.92 -0.72
N GLY A 93 18.90 -0.20 0.30
CA GLY A 93 18.06 0.42 1.31
C GLY A 93 17.00 1.35 0.69
N GLN A 94 17.40 2.23 -0.22
CA GLN A 94 16.45 3.11 -0.92
C GLN A 94 15.42 2.34 -1.76
N ALA A 95 15.86 1.27 -2.44
CA ALA A 95 14.97 0.43 -3.23
C ALA A 95 13.90 -0.23 -2.35
N TYR A 96 14.30 -0.83 -1.22
CA TYR A 96 13.37 -1.42 -0.26
C TYR A 96 12.46 -0.39 0.41
N GLY A 97 12.97 0.81 0.73
CA GLY A 97 12.14 1.91 1.25
C GLY A 97 11.05 2.32 0.26
N ARG A 98 11.37 2.41 -1.04
CA ARG A 98 10.39 2.70 -2.07
C ARG A 98 9.40 1.55 -2.26
N GLN A 99 9.86 0.31 -2.22
CA GLN A 99 8.96 -0.83 -2.30
C GLN A 99 7.97 -0.87 -1.12
N CYS A 100 8.43 -0.61 0.10
CA CYS A 100 7.56 -0.45 1.25
C CYS A 100 6.46 0.59 0.97
N ALA A 101 6.82 1.76 0.42
CA ALA A 101 5.84 2.80 0.13
C ALA A 101 4.77 2.33 -0.87
N ASN A 102 5.16 1.55 -1.89
CA ASN A 102 4.23 0.96 -2.85
C ASN A 102 3.31 -0.08 -2.22
N GLU A 103 3.86 -0.97 -1.41
CA GLU A 103 3.10 -2.00 -0.68
C GLU A 103 2.07 -1.36 0.26
N ARG A 104 2.47 -0.34 1.02
CA ARG A 104 1.56 0.43 1.88
C ARG A 104 0.48 1.13 1.07
N ALA A 105 0.81 1.71 -0.08
CA ALA A 105 -0.20 2.34 -0.96
C ALA A 105 -1.22 1.34 -1.51
N ILE A 106 -0.78 0.13 -1.88
CA ILE A 106 -1.67 -0.97 -2.30
C ILE A 106 -2.59 -1.39 -1.15
N GLN A 107 -2.03 -1.61 0.04
CA GLN A 107 -2.81 -1.96 1.24
C GLN A 107 -3.89 -0.91 1.52
N ARG A 108 -3.50 0.37 1.54
CA ARG A 108 -4.44 1.47 1.81
C ARG A 108 -5.50 1.62 0.74
N THR A 109 -5.15 1.39 -0.53
CA THR A 109 -6.11 1.36 -1.63
C THR A 109 -7.18 0.28 -1.40
N ASN A 110 -6.77 -0.91 -0.97
CA ASN A 110 -7.68 -2.02 -0.67
C ASN A 110 -8.59 -1.70 0.53
N GLU A 111 -8.05 -1.10 1.58
CA GLU A 111 -8.83 -0.62 2.74
C GLU A 111 -9.89 0.41 2.34
N LEU A 112 -9.50 1.44 1.58
CA LEU A 112 -10.45 2.46 1.12
C LEU A 112 -11.54 1.85 0.21
N ASN A 113 -11.16 0.94 -0.67
CA ASN A 113 -12.11 0.26 -1.54
C ASN A 113 -13.04 -0.71 -0.80
N SER A 114 -12.63 -1.27 0.35
CA SER A 114 -13.47 -2.17 1.14
C SER A 114 -14.43 -1.42 2.06
N MET A 115 -14.04 -0.24 2.55
CA MET A 115 -14.87 0.61 3.41
C MET A 115 -16.05 1.25 2.68
N PHE A 116 -15.91 1.53 1.37
CA PHE A 116 -16.86 2.35 0.60
C PHE A 116 -17.38 1.65 -0.66
N LYS A 117 -17.81 0.39 -0.52
CA LYS A 117 -18.44 -0.40 -1.60
C LYS A 117 -19.89 -0.02 -1.84
#